data_AF-A0A3N0VVA6-F1
#
_entry.id   AF-A0A3N0VVA6-F1
#
_cell.length_a   1.000
_cell.length_b   1.000
_cell.length_c   1.000
_cell.angle_alpha   90.00
_cell.angle_beta   90.00
_cell.angle_gamma   90.00
#
_symmetry.space_group_name_H-M   'P 1'
#
loop_
_entity.id
_entity.type
_entity.pdbx_description
1 polymer ?
#
loop_
_entity_poly.entity_id
_entity_poly.type
_entity_poly.pdbx_seq_one_letter_code
_entity_poly.pdbx_strand_id
1 'polypeptide(L)'
;MKKMTQPDYRKIFQDIITIKHPEKKEICKKILSKPKLTSLDILKLNDLIFGSVNKENNISNQKHRSYDESSILKILTFQKENGYSNLQTAAHFKLSKNTIANWRKIIIK
;
A
#
# COMPACT_ATOMS: atom_id res chain seq x y z
N MET A 1 17.25 18.79 -14.00
CA MET A 1 16.34 17.63 -13.86
C MET A 1 15.99 17.46 -12.39
N LYS A 2 14.74 17.68 -11.98
CA LYS A 2 14.29 17.47 -10.58
C LYS A 2 14.34 15.96 -10.29
N LYS A 3 15.34 15.50 -9.52
CA LYS A 3 15.28 14.17 -8.89
C LYS A 3 14.05 14.18 -8.00
N MET A 4 13.01 13.42 -8.36
CA MET A 4 11.97 13.08 -7.40
C MET A 4 12.64 12.21 -6.34
N THR A 5 13.15 12.83 -5.27
CA THR A 5 13.67 12.13 -4.11
C THR A 5 12.48 11.48 -3.43
N GLN A 6 12.19 10.23 -3.81
CA GLN A 6 11.25 9.43 -3.04
C GLN A 6 11.74 9.42 -1.60
N PRO A 7 10.88 9.74 -0.63
CA PRO A 7 11.24 9.65 0.78
C PRO A 7 11.80 8.27 1.09
N ASP A 8 12.83 8.20 1.92
CA ASP A 8 13.32 6.92 2.44
C ASP A 8 12.33 6.39 3.47
N TYR A 9 11.27 5.76 2.96
CA TYR A 9 10.20 5.19 3.77
C TYR A 9 10.73 4.16 4.77
N ARG A 10 11.81 3.45 4.45
CA ARG A 10 12.42 2.49 5.37
C ARG A 10 12.92 3.23 6.61
N LYS A 11 13.71 4.29 6.41
CA LYS A 11 14.26 5.08 7.51
C LYS A 11 13.17 5.75 8.34
N ILE A 12 12.19 6.37 7.67
CA ILE A 12 11.05 7.03 8.33
C ILE A 12 10.29 6.07 9.23
N PHE A 13 9.90 4.89 8.73
CA PHE A 13 9.16 3.92 9.54
C PHE A 13 10.04 3.32 10.64
N GLN A 14 11.33 3.12 10.39
CA GLN A 14 12.24 2.59 11.41
C GLN A 14 12.43 3.58 12.57
N ASP A 15 12.52 4.88 12.29
CA ASP A 15 12.56 5.93 13.31
C ASP A 15 11.24 5.98 14.10
N ILE A 16 10.10 5.96 13.41
CA ILE A 16 8.76 5.95 14.04
C ILE A 16 8.59 4.75 14.97
N ILE A 17 8.97 3.54 14.51
CA ILE A 17 8.90 2.32 15.31
C ILE A 17 9.80 2.44 16.53
N THR A 18 11.03 2.91 16.36
CA THR A 18 12.00 3.01 17.46
C THR A 18 11.56 4.01 18.53
N ILE A 19 10.95 5.13 18.12
CA ILE A 19 10.56 6.22 19.02
C ILE A 19 9.19 5.96 19.66
N LYS A 20 8.20 5.49 18.90
CA LYS A 20 6.79 5.46 19.33
C LYS A 20 6.21 4.07 19.54
N HIS A 21 6.70 3.06 18.81
CA HIS A 21 6.10 1.71 18.78
C HIS A 21 7.15 0.59 18.78
N PRO A 22 8.08 0.55 19.76
CA PRO A 22 9.16 -0.43 19.78
C PRO A 22 8.62 -1.88 19.83
N GLU A 23 7.45 -2.09 20.41
CA GLU A 23 6.75 -3.37 20.47
C GLU A 23 6.38 -3.94 19.10
N LYS A 24 6.24 -3.09 18.08
CA LYS A 24 5.85 -3.49 16.71
C LYS A 24 7.05 -3.76 15.80
N LYS A 25 8.27 -3.63 16.33
CA LYS A 25 9.52 -3.76 15.57
C LYS A 25 9.64 -5.10 14.87
N GLU A 26 9.41 -6.21 15.58
CA GLU A 26 9.52 -7.56 15.01
C GLU A 26 8.46 -7.84 13.94
N ILE A 27 7.25 -7.27 14.09
CA ILE A 27 6.17 -7.44 13.11
C ILE A 27 6.50 -6.66 11.82
N CYS A 28 7.00 -5.42 11.94
CA CYS A 28 7.33 -4.56 10.82
C CYS A 28 8.63 -4.95 10.10
N LYS A 29 9.56 -5.63 10.80
CA LYS A 29 10.87 -6.06 10.28
C LYS A 29 10.76 -6.91 9.03
N LYS A 30 9.75 -7.79 8.95
CA LYS A 30 9.48 -8.64 7.77
C LYS A 30 9.19 -7.82 6.51
N ILE A 31 8.60 -6.64 6.65
CA ILE A 31 8.28 -5.76 5.52
C ILE A 31 9.47 -4.84 5.22
N LEU A 32 10.12 -4.28 6.26
CA LEU A 32 11.27 -3.40 6.13
C LEU A 32 12.51 -4.09 5.52
N SER A 33 12.64 -5.41 5.68
CA SER A 33 13.74 -6.19 5.11
C SER A 33 13.67 -6.36 3.58
N LYS A 34 12.55 -6.00 2.94
CA LYS A 34 12.41 -6.12 1.48
C LYS A 34 13.35 -5.16 0.75
N PRO A 35 13.97 -5.57 -0.38
CA PRO A 35 14.94 -4.75 -1.11
C PRO A 35 14.34 -3.45 -1.65
N LYS A 36 13.06 -3.47 -2.02
CA LYS A 36 12.28 -2.29 -2.39
C LYS A 36 10.93 -2.35 -1.69
N LEU A 37 10.55 -1.24 -1.05
CA LEU A 37 9.21 -1.07 -0.49
C LEU A 37 8.29 -0.57 -1.59
N THR A 38 7.21 -1.30 -1.86
CA THR A 38 6.15 -0.81 -2.75
C THR A 38 5.14 0.02 -1.98
N SER A 39 4.26 0.75 -2.67
CA SER A 39 3.15 1.47 -2.03
C SER A 39 2.27 0.55 -1.18
N LEU A 40 2.13 -0.73 -1.57
CA LEU A 40 1.41 -1.73 -0.77
C LEU A 40 2.13 -2.08 0.53
N ASP A 41 3.45 -2.18 0.51
CA ASP A 41 4.25 -2.45 1.70
C ASP A 41 4.24 -1.27 2.68
N ILE A 42 4.32 -0.04 2.14
CA ILE A 42 4.15 1.21 2.90
C ILE A 42 2.78 1.25 3.57
N LEU A 43 1.73 0.90 2.83
CA LEU A 43 0.37 0.88 3.36
C LEU A 43 0.22 -0.14 4.49
N LYS A 44 0.78 -1.35 4.32
CA LYS A 44 0.78 -2.38 5.37
C LYS A 44 1.55 -1.92 6.60
N LEU A 45 2.71 -1.28 6.44
CA LEU A 45 3.48 -0.72 7.55
C LEU A 45 2.68 0.34 8.29
N ASN A 46 2.04 1.25 7.57
CA ASN A 46 1.19 2.28 8.16
C ASN A 46 0.02 1.67 8.96
N ASP A 47 -0.66 0.67 8.39
CA ASP A 47 -1.77 -0.03 9.07
C ASP A 47 -1.28 -0.84 10.29
N LEU A 48 -0.08 -1.42 10.25
CA LEU A 48 0.49 -2.15 11.39
C LEU A 48 0.88 -1.20 12.54
N ILE A 49 1.55 -0.09 12.20
CA ILE A 49 2.06 0.87 13.18
C ILE A 49 0.92 1.68 13.80
N PHE A 50 -0.05 2.13 12.99
CA PHE A 50 -1.11 3.05 13.41
C PHE A 50 -2.51 2.40 13.46
N GLY A 51 -2.59 1.08 13.35
CA GLY A 51 -3.83 0.31 13.21
C GLY A 51 -4.98 0.79 14.09
N SER A 52 -6.11 1.05 13.43
CA SER A 52 -7.45 1.40 13.95
C SER A 52 -7.65 2.74 14.65
N VAL A 53 -6.82 3.76 14.42
CA VAL A 53 -7.20 5.14 14.82
C VAL A 53 -8.23 5.70 13.83
N ASN A 54 -9.51 5.39 14.11
CA ASN A 54 -10.74 5.94 13.52
C ASN A 54 -11.11 5.49 12.09
N LYS A 55 -12.32 4.93 11.96
CA LYS A 55 -12.96 4.59 10.67
C LYS A 55 -13.02 5.79 9.71
N GLU A 56 -13.10 7.01 10.23
CA GLU A 56 -13.12 8.25 9.44
C GLU A 56 -11.78 8.56 8.77
N ASN A 57 -10.66 8.34 9.46
CA ASN A 57 -9.33 8.50 8.89
C ASN A 57 -9.07 7.49 7.77
N ASN A 58 -9.65 6.28 7.88
CA ASN A 58 -9.50 5.23 6.87
C ASN A 58 -10.08 5.62 5.50
N ILE A 59 -11.20 6.36 5.48
CA ILE A 59 -11.85 6.81 4.24
C ILE A 59 -11.02 7.92 3.59
N SER A 60 -10.50 8.86 4.38
CA SER A 60 -9.66 9.95 3.88
C SER A 60 -8.30 9.45 3.38
N ASN A 61 -7.63 8.57 4.14
CA ASN A 61 -6.35 7.98 3.72
C ASN A 61 -6.47 7.13 2.46
N GLN A 62 -7.61 6.45 2.22
CA GLN A 62 -7.84 5.69 0.99
C GLN A 62 -7.84 6.57 -0.26
N LYS A 63 -8.32 7.81 -0.16
CA LYS A 63 -8.34 8.78 -1.29
C LYS A 63 -6.96 9.33 -1.63
N HIS A 64 -6.03 9.35 -0.66
CA HIS A 64 -4.67 9.87 -0.84
C HIS A 64 -3.61 8.80 -1.18
N ARG A 65 -4.03 7.56 -1.47
CA ARG A 65 -3.09 6.49 -1.82
C ARG A 65 -2.56 6.67 -3.24
N SER A 66 -1.28 7.00 -3.36
CA SER A 66 -0.53 6.96 -4.62
C SER A 66 -0.01 5.56 -4.88
N TYR A 67 -0.65 4.84 -5.80
CA TYR A 67 -0.17 3.54 -6.26
C TYR A 67 0.81 3.73 -7.43
N ASP A 68 2.01 3.18 -7.32
CA ASP A 68 2.94 3.08 -8.43
C ASP A 68 2.52 1.98 -9.41
N GLU A 69 2.98 2.06 -10.66
CA GLU A 69 2.62 1.11 -11.72
C GLU A 69 2.90 -0.34 -11.33
N SER A 70 4.01 -0.60 -10.63
CA SER A 70 4.36 -1.95 -10.18
C SER A 70 3.37 -2.50 -9.14
N SER A 71 2.85 -1.65 -8.25
CA SER A 71 1.80 -2.03 -7.31
C SER A 71 0.48 -2.31 -8.02
N ILE A 72 0.13 -1.48 -9.02
CA ILE A 72 -1.09 -1.67 -9.80
C ILE A 72 -1.03 -3.00 -10.56
N LEU A 73 0.09 -3.28 -11.24
CA LEU A 73 0.30 -4.54 -11.96
C LEU A 73 0.17 -5.74 -11.03
N LYS A 74 0.77 -5.70 -9.83
CA LYS A 74 0.62 -6.78 -8.84
C LYS A 74 -0.84 -7.03 -8.45
N ILE A 75 -1.63 -5.97 -8.28
CA ILE A 75 -3.06 -6.09 -7.95
C ILE A 75 -3.85 -6.71 -9.11
N LEU A 76 -3.56 -6.29 -10.36
CA LEU A 76 -4.22 -6.84 -11.54
C LEU A 76 -3.81 -8.30 -11.82
N THR A 77 -2.55 -8.65 -11.60
CA THR A 77 -2.08 -10.04 -11.68
C THR A 77 -2.75 -10.90 -10.63
N PHE A 78 -2.80 -10.44 -9.37
CA PHE A 78 -3.52 -11.12 -8.30
C PHE A 78 -4.99 -11.38 -8.65
N GLN A 79 -5.66 -10.39 -9.26
CA GLN A 79 -7.03 -10.55 -9.76
C GLN A 79 -7.13 -11.71 -10.75
N LYS A 80 -6.22 -11.76 -11.74
CA LYS A 80 -6.24 -12.76 -12.81
C LYS A 80 -5.91 -14.15 -12.28
N GLU A 81 -4.89 -14.28 -11.44
CA GLU A 81 -4.45 -15.55 -10.86
C GLU A 81 -5.53 -16.20 -9.97
N ASN A 82 -6.33 -15.38 -9.28
CA ASN A 82 -7.39 -15.86 -8.40
C ASN A 82 -8.78 -15.90 -9.05
N GLY A 83 -8.90 -15.47 -10.32
CA GLY A 83 -10.20 -15.39 -11.02
C GLY A 83 -11.19 -14.42 -10.38
N TYR A 84 -10.73 -13.39 -9.67
CA TYR A 84 -11.61 -12.49 -8.93
C TYR A 84 -12.29 -11.44 -9.80
N SER A 85 -13.53 -11.11 -9.45
CA SER A 85 -14.22 -9.95 -10.02
C SER A 85 -13.58 -8.64 -9.54
N ASN A 86 -13.89 -7.55 -10.25
CA ASN A 86 -13.47 -6.21 -9.84
C ASN A 86 -13.99 -5.86 -8.43
N LEU A 87 -15.17 -6.36 -8.06
CA LEU A 87 -15.75 -6.12 -6.73
C LEU A 87 -14.97 -6.87 -5.64
N GLN A 88 -14.65 -8.15 -5.86
CA GLN A 88 -13.89 -8.96 -4.89
C GLN A 88 -12.47 -8.44 -4.70
N THR A 89 -11.79 -8.09 -5.81
CA THR A 89 -10.44 -7.51 -5.76
C THR A 89 -10.48 -6.15 -5.05
N ALA A 90 -11.49 -5.32 -5.34
CA ALA A 90 -11.68 -4.04 -4.69
C ALA A 90 -11.91 -4.20 -3.18
N ALA A 91 -12.73 -5.15 -2.75
CA ALA A 91 -12.96 -5.45 -1.34
C ALA A 91 -11.66 -5.89 -0.65
N HIS A 92 -10.87 -6.77 -1.28
CA HIS A 92 -9.61 -7.29 -0.72
C HIS A 92 -8.57 -6.19 -0.47
N PHE A 93 -8.42 -5.26 -1.43
CA PHE A 93 -7.45 -4.17 -1.33
C PHE A 93 -8.03 -2.87 -0.75
N LYS A 94 -9.31 -2.87 -0.35
CA LYS A 94 -10.05 -1.68 0.10
C LYS A 94 -9.98 -0.54 -0.92
N LEU A 95 -10.30 -0.86 -2.17
CA LEU A 95 -10.34 0.02 -3.32
C LEU A 95 -11.78 0.19 -3.82
N SER A 96 -12.00 1.14 -4.73
CA SER A 96 -13.27 1.19 -5.47
C SER A 96 -13.20 0.25 -6.68
N LYS A 97 -14.32 -0.41 -7.02
CA LYS A 97 -14.42 -1.21 -8.27
C LYS A 97 -14.06 -0.41 -9.52
N ASN A 98 -14.34 0.90 -9.50
CA ASN A 98 -14.06 1.83 -10.59
C ASN A 98 -12.55 2.10 -10.72
N THR A 99 -11.81 2.11 -9.61
CA THR A 99 -10.35 2.26 -9.60
C THR A 99 -9.71 1.09 -10.36
N ILE A 100 -10.14 -0.14 -10.10
CA ILE A 100 -9.64 -1.33 -10.80
C ILE A 100 -10.00 -1.30 -12.28
N ALA A 101 -11.23 -0.91 -12.61
CA ALA A 101 -11.66 -0.74 -14.01
C ALA A 101 -10.81 0.31 -14.75
N ASN A 102 -10.53 1.45 -14.12
CA ASN A 102 -9.70 2.50 -14.69
C ASN A 102 -8.24 2.04 -14.88
N TRP A 103 -7.67 1.34 -13.90
CA TRP A 103 -6.30 0.81 -14.02
C TRP A 103 -6.14 -0.16 -15.18
N ARG A 104 -7.12 -1.04 -15.40
CA ARG A 104 -7.10 -1.93 -16.58
C ARG A 104 -7.07 -1.13 -17.87
N LYS A 105 -7.87 -0.07 -18.00
CA LYS A 105 -7.89 0.79 -19.20
C LYS A 105 -6.58 1.55 -19.43
N ILE A 106 -5.92 1.98 -18.35
CA ILE A 106 -4.70 2.80 -18.45
C ILE A 106 -3.48 1.94 -18.75
N ILE A 107 -3.40 0.74 -18.15
CA ILE A 107 -2.21 -0.12 -18.24
C ILE A 107 -2.32 -1.16 -19.35
N ILE A 108 -3.49 -1.78 -19.51
CA ILE A 108 -3.76 -2.76 -20.56
C ILE A 108 -4.42 -1.97 -21.70
N LYS A 109 -3.58 -1.36 -22.53
CA LYS A 109 -4.03 -0.64 -23.71
C LYS A 109 -4.47 -1.60 -24.81
#